data_AF-A0A8J7MG54-F1
#
_entry.id   AF-A0A8J7MG54-F1
#
_cell.length_a   1.000
_cell.length_b   1.000
_cell.length_c   1.000
_cell.angle_alpha   90.00
_cell.angle_beta   90.00
_cell.angle_gamma   90.00
#
_symmetry.space_group_name_H-M   'P 1'
#
loop_
_entity.id
_entity.type
_entity.pdbx_description
1 polymer ?
#
loop_
_entity_poly.entity_id
_entity_poly.type
_entity_poly.pdbx_seq_one_letter_code
_entity_poly.pdbx_strand_id
1 'polypeptide(L)'
;MKIELSHDTLAKSIYDRFSDEDKMRVQIRQLLMERLADYKDHHALLSKDDLNYMDSYLDRIELDKEALDFVQKSRRRLQRRKKQISIVAAASIVLLIIFNLTTRFSNQQNGKLLAEEEENVNRLAKEDSLKKVAEMRADTLYQQLLKTNPEFTQELIASFDTLKISKEIAEKERNIAQSSTLSTLGEAALKRKNKNYAFRLASKAWELNPENRLACQLLYRISDDPSYGPDHKAINRGGLNKAEHQVYVTNLIAKERSENGRGELSEKKLQLIFNEQNTIVHNKDEGVKDKVKRYYNELENKANSLKKKVTGRK
;
A
#
# COMPACT_ATOMS: atom_id res chain seq x y z
N MET A 1 -62.49 59.09 28.85
CA MET A 1 -61.42 58.07 28.87
C MET A 1 -60.59 58.22 30.15
N LYS A 2 -61.14 57.80 31.30
CA LYS A 2 -60.52 57.95 32.65
C LYS A 2 -60.61 56.68 33.51
N ILE A 3 -61.11 55.58 32.96
CA ILE A 3 -61.38 54.33 33.70
C ILE A 3 -60.21 53.34 33.60
N GLU A 4 -59.25 53.56 32.70
CA GLU A 4 -58.15 52.61 32.45
C GLU A 4 -56.96 52.76 33.43
N LEU A 5 -56.81 53.90 34.15
CA LEU A 5 -55.70 54.10 35.10
C LEU A 5 -55.96 53.55 36.52
N SER A 6 -57.23 53.39 36.91
CA SER A 6 -57.58 52.97 38.28
C SER A 6 -57.34 51.48 38.53
N HIS A 7 -57.50 50.65 37.50
CA HIS A 7 -57.30 49.20 37.60
C HIS A 7 -55.83 48.83 37.73
N ASP A 8 -54.94 49.55 37.08
CA ASP A 8 -53.50 49.28 37.09
C ASP A 8 -52.87 49.61 38.45
N THR A 9 -53.39 50.63 39.12
CA THR A 9 -52.95 51.03 40.46
C THR A 9 -53.31 49.97 41.51
N LEU A 10 -54.48 49.34 41.38
CA LEU A 10 -54.92 48.26 42.27
C LEU A 10 -54.07 47.00 42.07
N ALA A 11 -53.82 46.60 40.82
CA ALA A 11 -52.97 45.46 40.49
C ALA A 11 -51.54 45.62 41.04
N LYS A 12 -50.98 46.82 40.92
CA LYS A 12 -49.66 47.16 41.48
C LYS A 12 -49.64 47.06 43.01
N SER A 13 -50.65 47.60 43.69
CA SER A 13 -50.73 47.55 45.16
C SER A 13 -50.88 46.13 45.72
N ILE A 14 -51.55 45.24 44.98
CA ILE A 14 -51.67 43.82 45.30
C ILE A 14 -50.33 43.12 45.05
N TYR A 15 -49.65 43.47 43.96
CA TYR A 15 -48.33 42.95 43.62
C TYR A 15 -47.26 43.28 44.68
N ASP A 16 -47.26 44.51 45.19
CA ASP A 16 -46.31 44.98 46.20
C ASP A 16 -46.49 44.30 47.56
N ARG A 17 -47.67 43.70 47.83
CA ARG A 17 -47.96 42.96 49.07
C ARG A 17 -47.52 41.49 49.03
N PHE A 18 -47.10 40.95 47.88
CA PHE A 18 -46.64 39.57 47.78
C PHE A 18 -45.21 39.38 48.31
N SER A 19 -44.97 38.26 48.98
CA SER A 19 -43.63 37.80 49.33
C SER A 19 -42.81 37.53 48.07
N ASP A 20 -41.49 37.62 48.15
CA ASP A 20 -40.61 37.31 47.03
C ASP A 20 -40.78 35.87 46.54
N GLU A 21 -41.13 34.93 47.44
CA GLU A 21 -41.48 33.56 47.07
C GLU A 21 -42.77 33.48 46.23
N ASP A 22 -43.78 34.29 46.54
CA ASP A 22 -45.03 34.35 45.78
C ASP A 22 -44.80 34.89 44.38
N LYS A 23 -44.03 35.98 44.28
CA LYS A 23 -43.64 36.57 43.00
C LYS A 23 -42.89 35.56 42.15
N MET A 24 -41.97 34.81 42.74
CA MET A 24 -41.21 33.76 42.06
C MET A 24 -42.11 32.63 41.58
N ARG A 25 -43.09 32.18 42.39
CA ARG A 25 -44.06 31.14 41.97
C ARG A 25 -44.89 31.58 40.77
N VAL A 26 -45.35 32.84 40.77
CA VAL A 26 -46.11 33.40 39.64
C VAL A 26 -45.24 33.47 38.39
N GLN A 27 -44.00 33.94 38.50
CA GLN A 27 -43.05 34.00 37.39
C GLN A 27 -42.75 32.61 36.81
N ILE A 28 -42.51 31.60 37.66
CA ILE A 28 -42.27 30.22 37.23
C ILE A 28 -43.50 29.64 36.54
N ARG A 29 -44.71 29.89 37.06
CA ARG A 29 -45.95 29.45 36.41
C ARG A 29 -46.11 30.09 35.04
N GLN A 30 -45.87 31.40 34.91
CA GLN A 30 -45.95 32.11 33.64
C GLN A 30 -44.93 31.56 32.64
N LEU A 31 -43.67 31.40 33.06
CA LEU A 31 -42.61 30.82 32.23
C LEU A 31 -42.95 29.40 31.79
N LEU A 32 -43.49 28.57 32.69
CA LEU A 32 -43.89 27.21 32.36
C LEU A 32 -45.01 27.17 31.32
N MET A 33 -46.00 28.07 31.42
CA MET A 33 -47.10 28.15 30.45
C MET A 33 -46.61 28.64 29.10
N GLU A 34 -45.70 29.62 29.06
CA GLU A 34 -45.05 30.07 27.82
C GLU A 34 -44.28 28.93 27.16
N ARG A 35 -43.48 28.19 27.92
CA ARG A 35 -42.73 27.02 27.42
C ARG A 35 -43.65 25.88 26.98
N LEU A 36 -44.79 25.70 27.65
CA LEU A 36 -45.79 24.70 27.26
C LEU A 36 -46.47 25.09 25.95
N ALA A 37 -46.78 26.36 25.74
CA ALA A 37 -47.30 26.86 24.46
C ALA A 37 -46.25 26.64 23.35
N ASP A 38 -45.00 27.02 23.59
CA ASP A 38 -43.89 26.80 22.65
C ASP A 38 -43.67 25.31 22.34
N TYR A 39 -43.89 24.41 23.30
CA TYR A 39 -43.85 22.96 23.07
C TYR A 39 -45.00 22.46 22.18
N LYS A 40 -46.19 23.07 22.29
CA LYS A 40 -47.32 22.71 21.42
C LYS A 40 -47.04 23.11 19.97
N ASP A 41 -46.40 24.26 19.78
CA ASP A 41 -46.12 24.81 18.45
C ASP A 41 -44.86 24.20 17.81
N HIS A 42 -43.78 24.05 18.58
CA HIS A 42 -42.45 23.69 18.07
C HIS A 42 -41.87 22.40 18.66
N HIS A 43 -42.58 21.72 19.56
CA HIS A 43 -42.11 20.52 20.26
C HIS A 43 -40.78 20.71 21.02
N ALA A 44 -40.46 21.96 21.40
CA ALA A 44 -39.32 22.30 22.23
C ALA A 44 -39.59 21.90 23.69
N LEU A 45 -38.74 21.02 24.25
CA LEU A 45 -38.81 20.64 25.67
C LEU A 45 -37.95 21.58 26.51
N LEU A 46 -38.22 21.65 27.82
CA LEU A 46 -37.47 22.50 28.73
C LEU A 46 -35.97 22.21 28.68
N SER A 47 -35.16 23.27 28.70
CA SER A 47 -33.72 23.16 28.80
C SER A 47 -33.29 22.68 30.18
N LYS A 48 -32.00 22.37 30.34
CA LYS A 48 -31.43 22.02 31.65
C LYS A 48 -31.53 23.20 32.62
N ASP A 49 -31.32 24.42 32.12
CA ASP A 49 -31.29 25.61 32.96
C ASP A 49 -32.71 26.00 33.38
N ASP A 50 -33.70 25.87 32.48
CA ASP A 50 -35.11 26.02 32.84
C ASP A 50 -35.53 25.03 33.93
N LEU A 51 -35.20 23.74 33.75
CA LEU A 51 -35.54 22.73 34.74
C LEU A 51 -34.86 22.97 36.09
N ASN A 52 -33.59 23.37 36.09
CA ASN A 52 -32.87 23.71 37.32
C ASN A 52 -33.46 24.95 38.02
N TYR A 53 -33.87 25.95 37.26
CA TYR A 53 -34.48 27.18 37.77
C TYR A 53 -35.85 26.89 38.42
N MET A 54 -36.65 26.02 37.79
CA MET A 54 -37.99 25.68 38.25
C MET A 54 -37.99 24.63 39.38
N ASP A 55 -36.98 23.74 39.45
CA ASP A 55 -36.97 22.54 40.31
C ASP A 55 -37.36 22.84 41.76
N SER A 56 -36.81 23.91 42.32
CA SER A 56 -37.02 24.31 43.72
C SER A 56 -38.46 24.71 44.06
N TYR A 57 -39.29 25.04 43.06
CA TYR A 57 -40.65 25.55 43.26
C TYR A 57 -41.73 24.66 42.63
N LEU A 58 -41.36 23.70 41.77
CA LEU A 58 -42.32 22.82 41.07
C LEU A 58 -43.22 22.05 42.04
N ASP A 59 -42.71 21.63 43.20
CA ASP A 59 -43.49 20.89 44.20
C ASP A 59 -44.46 21.78 44.99
N ARG A 60 -44.29 23.10 44.92
CA ARG A 60 -45.10 24.10 45.65
C ARG A 60 -46.11 24.82 44.76
N ILE A 61 -46.14 24.53 43.46
CA ILE A 61 -47.05 25.13 42.49
C ILE A 61 -48.06 24.06 42.08
N GLU A 62 -49.34 24.36 42.24
CA GLU A 62 -50.40 23.53 41.66
C GLU A 62 -50.33 23.65 40.12
N LEU A 63 -50.03 22.52 39.49
CA LEU A 63 -49.92 22.36 38.04
C LEU A 63 -51.04 21.46 37.54
N ASP A 64 -51.54 21.77 36.35
CA ASP A 64 -52.44 20.86 35.66
C ASP A 64 -51.68 19.60 35.19
N LYS A 65 -52.45 18.57 34.82
CA LYS A 65 -51.90 17.30 34.38
C LYS A 65 -51.03 17.45 33.12
N GLU A 66 -51.37 18.41 32.25
CA GLU A 66 -50.66 18.67 31.00
C GLU A 66 -49.27 19.25 31.26
N ALA A 67 -49.15 20.30 32.09
CA ALA A 67 -47.87 20.88 32.45
C ALA A 67 -46.99 19.87 33.22
N LEU A 68 -47.59 19.05 34.08
CA LEU A 68 -46.85 18.00 34.79
C LEU A 68 -46.27 16.95 33.83
N ASP A 69 -47.04 16.50 32.83
CA ASP A 69 -46.53 15.59 31.80
C ASP A 69 -45.42 16.24 30.96
N PHE A 70 -45.56 17.52 30.62
CA PHE A 70 -44.53 18.28 29.90
C PHE A 70 -43.21 18.38 30.67
N VAL A 71 -43.26 18.71 31.96
CA VAL A 71 -42.09 18.73 32.85
C VAL A 71 -41.46 17.33 32.94
N GLN A 72 -42.28 16.29 33.11
CA GLN A 72 -41.80 14.91 33.22
C GLN A 72 -41.12 14.43 31.92
N LYS A 73 -41.70 14.74 30.75
CA LYS A 73 -41.10 14.47 29.43
C LYS A 73 -39.76 15.17 29.29
N SER A 74 -39.67 16.43 29.68
CA SER A 74 -38.44 17.22 29.64
C SER A 74 -37.34 16.61 30.53
N ARG A 75 -37.68 16.24 31.78
CA ARG A 75 -36.77 15.54 32.70
C ARG A 75 -36.27 14.22 32.12
N ARG A 76 -37.17 13.38 31.56
CA ARG A 76 -36.81 12.10 30.94
C ARG A 76 -35.87 12.28 29.74
N ARG A 77 -36.08 13.30 28.90
CA ARG A 77 -35.18 13.62 27.78
C ARG A 77 -33.78 13.96 28.26
N LEU A 78 -33.64 14.81 29.28
CA LEU A 78 -32.33 15.16 29.83
C LEU A 78 -31.62 13.95 30.45
N GLN A 79 -32.35 13.09 31.16
CA GLN A 79 -31.79 11.85 31.72
C GLN A 79 -31.30 10.89 30.61
N ARG A 80 -32.08 10.70 29.54
CA ARG A 80 -31.67 9.89 28.38
C ARG A 80 -30.42 10.45 27.71
N ARG A 81 -30.36 11.78 27.51
CA ARG A 81 -29.19 12.45 26.93
C ARG A 81 -27.95 12.28 27.80
N LYS A 82 -28.06 12.44 29.12
CA LYS A 82 -26.95 12.18 30.06
C LYS A 82 -26.45 10.73 29.96
N LYS A 83 -27.36 9.76 29.94
CA LYS A 83 -27.01 8.34 29.75
C LYS A 83 -26.31 8.08 28.42
N GLN A 84 -26.83 8.63 27.32
CA GLN A 84 -26.20 8.50 26.00
C GLN A 84 -24.78 9.08 25.99
N ILE A 85 -24.58 10.29 26.53
CA ILE A 85 -23.24 10.90 26.62
C ILE A 85 -22.30 10.01 27.46
N SER A 86 -22.77 9.48 28.59
CA SER A 86 -21.94 8.60 29.42
C SER A 86 -21.56 7.28 28.72
N ILE A 87 -22.47 6.72 27.91
CA ILE A 87 -22.20 5.50 27.14
C ILE A 87 -21.18 5.80 26.04
N VAL A 88 -21.32 6.92 25.33
CA VAL A 88 -20.36 7.34 24.29
C VAL A 88 -18.98 7.60 24.89
N ALA A 89 -18.91 8.25 26.05
CA ALA A 89 -17.65 8.49 26.76
C ALA A 89 -17.00 7.17 27.24
N ALA A 90 -17.79 6.22 27.76
CA ALA A 90 -17.27 4.91 28.14
C ALA A 90 -16.75 4.14 26.92
N ALA A 91 -17.49 4.16 25.81
CA ALA A 91 -17.09 3.51 24.57
C ALA A 91 -15.80 4.09 23.98
N SER A 92 -15.61 5.42 24.03
CA SER A 92 -14.39 6.06 23.56
C SER A 92 -13.18 5.68 24.42
N ILE A 93 -13.32 5.58 25.74
CA ILE A 93 -12.26 5.10 26.64
C ILE A 93 -11.87 3.66 26.30
N VAL A 94 -12.84 2.77 26.09
CA VAL A 94 -12.57 1.37 25.71
C VAL A 94 -11.83 1.29 24.38
N LEU A 95 -12.23 2.08 23.37
CA LEU A 95 -11.54 2.14 22.09
C LEU A 95 -10.09 2.61 22.23
N LEU A 96 -9.83 3.61 23.08
CA LEU A 96 -8.47 4.08 23.35
C LEU A 96 -7.61 3.01 24.02
N ILE A 97 -8.18 2.20 24.92
CA ILE A 97 -7.47 1.08 25.55
C ILE A 97 -7.13 0.00 24.50
N ILE A 98 -8.08 -0.37 23.65
CA ILE A 98 -7.85 -1.34 22.56
C ILE A 98 -6.76 -0.83 21.61
N PHE A 99 -6.82 0.45 21.22
CA PHE A 99 -5.82 1.07 20.36
C PHE A 99 -4.42 1.09 21.00
N ASN A 100 -4.31 1.34 22.30
CA ASN A 100 -3.05 1.25 23.03
C ASN A 100 -2.50 -0.19 23.10
N LEU A 101 -3.38 -1.19 23.24
CA LEU A 101 -2.96 -2.60 23.25
C LEU A 101 -2.47 -3.06 21.88
N THR A 102 -3.18 -2.72 20.81
CA THR A 102 -2.78 -3.11 19.44
C THR A 102 -1.49 -2.43 19.01
N THR A 103 -1.29 -1.16 19.33
CA THR A 103 -0.04 -0.45 19.04
C THR A 103 1.15 -1.04 19.78
N ARG A 104 1.02 -1.40 21.06
CA ARG A 104 2.09 -2.09 21.81
C ARG A 104 2.44 -3.44 21.20
N PHE A 105 1.44 -4.24 20.82
CA PHE A 105 1.67 -5.55 20.21
C PHE A 105 2.39 -5.43 18.85
N SER A 106 1.98 -4.48 18.02
CA SER A 106 2.64 -4.19 16.74
C SER A 106 4.09 -3.75 16.93
N ASN A 107 4.35 -2.84 17.87
CA ASN A 107 5.71 -2.37 18.16
C ASN A 107 6.62 -3.49 18.68
N GLN A 108 6.08 -4.45 19.44
CA GLN A 108 6.86 -5.60 19.89
C GLN A 108 7.24 -6.53 18.74
N GLN A 109 6.36 -6.74 17.76
CA GLN A 109 6.68 -7.52 16.56
C GLN A 109 7.73 -6.81 15.71
N ASN A 110 7.58 -5.50 15.51
CA ASN A 110 8.55 -4.69 14.78
C ASN A 110 9.93 -4.68 15.47
N GLY A 111 9.97 -4.64 16.81
CA GLY A 111 11.22 -4.73 17.55
C GLY A 111 11.95 -6.07 17.36
N LYS A 112 11.21 -7.19 17.28
CA LYS A 112 11.81 -8.50 16.97
C LYS A 112 12.35 -8.57 15.55
N LEU A 113 11.61 -8.03 14.58
CA LEU A 113 12.05 -7.97 13.19
C LEU A 113 13.30 -7.10 13.03
N LEU A 114 13.36 -5.95 13.71
CA LEU A 114 14.54 -5.09 13.69
C LEU A 114 15.77 -5.78 14.32
N ALA A 115 15.60 -6.50 15.42
CA ALA A 115 16.68 -7.25 16.03
C ALA A 115 17.19 -8.38 15.12
N GLU A 116 16.29 -9.08 14.43
CA GLU A 116 16.65 -10.11 13.45
C GLU A 116 17.33 -9.51 12.20
N GLU A 117 16.89 -8.33 11.74
CA GLU A 117 17.57 -7.60 10.66
C GLU A 117 18.98 -7.16 11.08
N GLU A 118 19.15 -6.63 12.29
CA GLU A 118 20.46 -6.21 12.82
C GLU A 118 21.42 -7.41 12.98
N GLU A 119 20.92 -8.56 13.45
CA GLU A 119 21.70 -9.79 13.52
C GLU A 119 22.12 -10.27 12.12
N ASN A 120 21.21 -10.25 11.15
CA ASN A 120 21.51 -10.62 9.76
C ASN A 120 22.53 -9.67 9.12
N VAL A 121 22.42 -8.36 9.35
CA VAL A 121 23.40 -7.36 8.87
C VAL A 121 24.77 -7.62 9.49
N ASN A 122 24.83 -7.91 10.79
CA ASN A 122 26.08 -8.25 11.47
C ASN A 122 26.68 -9.56 10.96
N ARG A 123 25.86 -10.56 10.62
CA ARG A 123 26.33 -11.81 10.00
C ARG A 123 26.90 -11.56 8.61
N LEU A 124 26.21 -10.77 7.79
CA LEU A 124 26.68 -10.39 6.45
C LEU A 124 27.98 -9.58 6.51
N ALA A 125 28.09 -8.63 7.46
CA ALA A 125 29.32 -7.87 7.66
C ALA A 125 30.50 -8.77 8.06
N LYS A 126 30.25 -9.79 8.89
CA LYS A 126 31.26 -10.81 9.22
C LYS A 126 31.63 -11.65 8.01
N GLU A 127 30.66 -12.10 7.22
CA GLU A 127 30.91 -12.85 5.99
C GLU A 127 31.71 -12.04 4.96
N ASP A 128 31.38 -10.77 4.76
CA ASP A 128 32.12 -9.86 3.88
C ASP A 128 33.55 -9.61 4.40
N SER A 129 33.72 -9.46 5.72
CA SER A 129 35.06 -9.34 6.31
C SER A 129 35.90 -10.60 6.10
N LEU A 130 35.27 -11.79 6.21
CA LEU A 130 35.92 -13.08 5.97
C LEU A 130 36.25 -13.26 4.49
N LYS A 131 35.34 -12.89 3.58
CA LYS A 131 35.60 -12.88 2.13
C LYS A 131 36.77 -11.97 1.79
N LYS A 132 36.80 -10.75 2.31
CA LYS A 132 37.88 -9.79 2.07
C LYS A 132 39.23 -10.30 2.58
N VAL A 133 39.25 -10.97 3.74
CA VAL A 133 40.47 -11.63 4.26
C VAL A 133 40.88 -12.82 3.38
N ALA A 134 39.94 -13.62 2.91
CA ALA A 134 40.20 -14.72 1.99
C ALA A 134 40.73 -14.20 0.63
N GLU A 135 40.19 -13.09 0.12
CA GLU A 135 40.65 -12.40 -1.10
C GLU A 135 42.07 -11.86 -0.91
N MET A 136 42.36 -11.15 0.18
CA MET A 136 43.73 -10.68 0.47
C MET A 136 44.74 -11.83 0.60
N ARG A 137 44.32 -12.97 1.18
CA ARG A 137 45.15 -14.17 1.29
C ARG A 137 45.35 -14.86 -0.06
N ALA A 138 44.32 -14.87 -0.90
CA ALA A 138 44.42 -15.36 -2.28
C ALA A 138 45.37 -14.46 -3.08
N ASP A 139 45.25 -13.14 -3.01
CA ASP A 139 46.10 -12.18 -3.70
C ASP A 139 47.58 -12.29 -3.28
N THR A 140 47.86 -12.47 -1.98
CA THR A 140 49.23 -12.66 -1.49
C THR A 140 49.84 -13.97 -1.99
N LEU A 141 49.09 -15.08 -1.96
CA LEU A 141 49.52 -16.35 -2.55
C LEU A 141 49.71 -16.25 -4.07
N TYR A 142 48.84 -15.51 -4.74
CA TYR A 142 48.89 -15.25 -6.17
C TYR A 142 50.16 -14.48 -6.54
N GLN A 143 50.46 -13.39 -5.83
CA GLN A 143 51.69 -12.61 -6.00
C GLN A 143 52.96 -13.44 -5.75
N GLN A 144 52.90 -14.39 -4.82
CA GLN A 144 54.02 -15.28 -4.51
C GLN A 144 54.22 -16.32 -5.62
N LEU A 145 53.14 -16.89 -6.16
CA LEU A 145 53.17 -17.79 -7.32
C LEU A 145 53.66 -17.08 -8.59
N LEU A 146 53.22 -15.85 -8.83
CA LEU A 146 53.65 -15.01 -9.97
C LEU A 146 55.16 -14.75 -9.96
N LYS A 147 55.77 -14.60 -8.77
CA LYS A 147 57.22 -14.42 -8.62
C LYS A 147 58.03 -15.69 -8.86
N THR A 148 57.42 -16.86 -8.68
CA THR A 148 58.14 -18.14 -8.62
C THR A 148 58.10 -18.89 -9.95
N ASN A 149 57.08 -18.68 -10.81
CA ASN A 149 56.97 -19.33 -12.11
C ASN A 149 56.39 -18.39 -13.20
N PRO A 150 57.22 -17.78 -14.06
CA PRO A 150 56.77 -16.86 -15.11
C PRO A 150 55.88 -17.53 -16.18
N GLU A 151 56.09 -18.81 -16.50
CA GLU A 151 55.23 -19.54 -17.46
C GLU A 151 53.82 -19.80 -16.91
N PHE A 152 53.72 -20.10 -15.62
CA PHE A 152 52.44 -20.25 -14.91
C PHE A 152 51.60 -18.95 -14.93
N THR A 153 52.25 -17.78 -14.98
CA THR A 153 51.56 -16.49 -15.03
C THR A 153 50.80 -16.27 -16.33
N GLN A 154 51.34 -16.74 -17.47
CA GLN A 154 50.66 -16.61 -18.77
C GLN A 154 49.43 -17.51 -18.85
N GLU A 155 49.55 -18.75 -18.36
CA GLU A 155 48.42 -19.68 -18.29
C GLU A 155 47.32 -19.18 -17.35
N LEU A 156 47.70 -18.56 -16.22
CA LEU A 156 46.72 -17.98 -15.30
C LEU A 156 46.02 -16.74 -15.83
N ILE A 157 46.73 -15.84 -16.52
CA ILE A 157 46.10 -14.68 -17.18
C ILE A 157 45.08 -15.17 -18.22
N ALA A 158 45.44 -16.16 -19.04
CA ALA A 158 44.52 -16.77 -20.00
C ALA A 158 43.32 -17.44 -19.31
N SER A 159 43.53 -18.13 -18.18
CA SER A 159 42.45 -18.73 -17.39
C SER A 159 41.51 -17.69 -16.76
N PHE A 160 42.06 -16.54 -16.36
CA PHE A 160 41.28 -15.46 -15.76
C PHE A 160 40.46 -14.71 -16.81
N ASP A 161 41.04 -14.44 -17.98
CA ASP A 161 40.33 -13.84 -19.11
C ASP A 161 39.21 -14.77 -19.60
N THR A 162 39.47 -16.07 -19.72
CA THR A 162 38.43 -17.05 -20.07
C THR A 162 37.35 -17.14 -18.99
N LEU A 163 37.70 -17.10 -17.70
CA LEU A 163 36.72 -17.08 -16.61
C LEU A 163 35.87 -15.80 -16.65
N LYS A 164 36.48 -14.64 -16.89
CA LYS A 164 35.79 -13.35 -17.03
C LYS A 164 34.79 -13.39 -18.19
N ILE A 165 35.23 -13.88 -19.35
CA ILE A 165 34.36 -14.07 -20.52
C ILE A 165 33.22 -15.03 -20.18
N SER A 166 33.51 -16.16 -19.52
CA SER A 166 32.49 -17.15 -19.14
C SER A 166 31.44 -16.57 -18.18
N LYS A 167 31.88 -15.71 -17.23
CA LYS A 167 31.00 -15.02 -16.30
C LYS A 167 30.09 -14.02 -17.02
N GLU A 168 30.66 -13.23 -17.94
CA GLU A 168 29.89 -12.29 -18.76
C GLU A 168 28.85 -13.00 -19.64
N ILE A 169 29.22 -14.16 -20.22
CA ILE A 169 28.30 -15.01 -20.99
C ILE A 169 27.18 -15.54 -20.09
N ALA A 170 27.52 -16.11 -18.93
CA ALA A 170 26.55 -16.67 -17.99
C ALA A 170 25.59 -15.60 -17.46
N GLU A 171 26.08 -14.40 -17.16
CA GLU A 171 25.25 -13.26 -16.75
C GLU A 171 24.30 -12.81 -17.86
N LYS A 172 24.81 -12.73 -19.10
CA LYS A 172 23.98 -12.43 -20.27
C LYS A 172 22.89 -13.47 -20.48
N GLU A 173 23.21 -14.76 -20.40
CA GLU A 173 22.23 -15.85 -20.52
C GLU A 173 21.18 -15.81 -19.41
N ARG A 174 21.60 -15.56 -18.17
CA ARG A 174 20.69 -15.37 -17.04
C ARG A 174 19.73 -14.20 -17.29
N ASN A 175 20.24 -13.05 -17.73
CA ASN A 175 19.42 -11.87 -18.01
C ASN A 175 18.42 -12.13 -19.14
N ILE A 176 18.82 -12.87 -20.18
CA ILE A 176 17.92 -13.32 -21.26
C ILE A 176 16.80 -14.22 -20.71
N ALA A 177 17.13 -15.21 -19.88
CA ALA A 177 16.17 -16.14 -19.30
C ALA A 177 15.18 -15.46 -18.34
N GLN A 178 15.68 -14.61 -17.45
CA GLN A 178 14.86 -13.82 -16.53
C GLN A 178 13.96 -12.85 -17.29
N SER A 179 14.51 -12.14 -18.28
CA SER A 179 13.74 -11.26 -19.15
C SER A 179 12.60 -11.99 -19.86
N SER A 180 12.86 -13.17 -20.43
CA SER A 180 11.82 -14.00 -21.07
C SER A 180 10.70 -14.37 -20.09
N THR A 181 11.08 -14.82 -18.89
CA THR A 181 10.13 -15.19 -17.83
C THR A 181 9.27 -14.00 -17.42
N LEU A 182 9.87 -12.84 -17.14
CA LEU A 182 9.16 -11.63 -16.76
C LEU A 182 8.18 -11.17 -17.85
N SER A 183 8.56 -11.20 -19.13
CA SER A 183 7.65 -10.87 -20.22
C SER A 183 6.44 -11.79 -20.27
N THR A 184 6.63 -13.09 -20.09
CA THR A 184 5.50 -14.04 -20.07
C THR A 184 4.58 -13.84 -18.85
N LEU A 185 5.13 -13.49 -17.68
CA LEU A 185 4.35 -13.12 -16.50
C LEU A 185 3.60 -11.81 -16.75
N GLY A 186 4.24 -10.85 -17.43
CA GLY A 186 3.63 -9.58 -17.83
C GLY A 186 2.42 -9.78 -18.74
N GLU A 187 2.52 -10.69 -19.72
CA GLU A 187 1.39 -11.05 -20.58
C GLU A 187 0.23 -11.67 -19.77
N ALA A 188 0.53 -12.58 -18.83
CA ALA A 188 -0.48 -13.17 -17.96
C ALA A 188 -1.15 -12.11 -17.06
N ALA A 189 -0.38 -11.17 -16.51
CA ALA A 189 -0.90 -10.05 -15.72
C ALA A 189 -1.80 -9.13 -16.56
N LEU A 190 -1.43 -8.87 -17.81
CA LEU A 190 -2.24 -8.06 -18.73
C LEU A 190 -3.57 -8.73 -19.06
N LYS A 191 -3.59 -10.06 -19.30
CA LYS A 191 -4.83 -10.85 -19.49
C LYS A 191 -5.76 -10.78 -18.28
N ARG A 192 -5.20 -10.66 -17.08
CA ARG A 192 -5.94 -10.44 -15.82
C ARG A 192 -6.31 -8.97 -15.58
N LYS A 193 -6.18 -8.10 -16.60
CA LYS A 193 -6.46 -6.66 -16.55
C LYS A 193 -5.61 -5.88 -15.52
N ASN A 194 -4.49 -6.43 -15.06
CA ASN A 194 -3.58 -5.73 -14.15
C ASN A 194 -2.47 -5.01 -14.96
N LYS A 195 -2.85 -3.89 -15.60
CA LYS A 195 -1.95 -3.10 -16.47
C LYS A 195 -0.69 -2.63 -15.74
N ASN A 196 -0.83 -2.14 -14.51
CA ASN A 196 0.31 -1.63 -13.74
C ASN A 196 1.35 -2.71 -13.43
N TYR A 197 0.91 -3.90 -13.01
CA TYR A 197 1.84 -5.00 -12.75
C TYR A 197 2.44 -5.55 -14.04
N ALA A 198 1.65 -5.67 -15.10
CA ALA A 198 2.15 -6.07 -16.41
C ALA A 198 3.23 -5.11 -16.93
N PHE A 199 3.04 -3.80 -16.74
CA PHE A 199 4.01 -2.78 -17.13
C PHE A 199 5.32 -2.95 -16.37
N ARG A 200 5.26 -3.12 -15.04
CA ARG A 200 6.44 -3.33 -14.19
C ARG A 200 7.27 -4.53 -14.63
N LEU A 201 6.60 -5.64 -14.93
CA LEU A 201 7.25 -6.86 -15.41
C LEU A 201 7.87 -6.66 -16.80
N ALA A 202 7.15 -6.05 -17.74
CA ALA A 202 7.63 -5.81 -19.09
C ALA A 202 8.80 -4.80 -19.12
N SER A 203 8.73 -3.74 -18.31
CA SER A 203 9.80 -2.74 -18.17
C SER A 203 11.08 -3.38 -17.63
N LYS A 204 10.98 -4.16 -16.55
CA LYS A 204 12.14 -4.87 -15.99
C LYS A 204 12.69 -5.94 -16.94
N ALA A 205 11.81 -6.64 -17.66
CA ALA A 205 12.24 -7.58 -18.69
C ALA A 205 13.06 -6.88 -19.78
N TRP A 206 12.62 -5.70 -20.23
CA TRP A 206 13.34 -4.93 -21.23
C TRP A 206 14.68 -4.39 -20.71
N GLU A 207 14.76 -3.91 -19.46
CA GLU A 207 16.01 -3.49 -18.84
C GLU A 207 17.06 -4.61 -18.78
N LEU A 208 16.63 -5.84 -18.47
CA LEU A 208 17.52 -7.02 -18.45
C LEU A 208 17.97 -7.45 -19.85
N ASN A 209 17.09 -7.36 -20.83
CA ASN A 209 17.41 -7.68 -22.22
C ASN A 209 16.59 -6.79 -23.18
N PRO A 210 17.20 -5.69 -23.67
CA PRO A 210 16.54 -4.77 -24.60
C PRO A 210 16.14 -5.40 -25.94
N GLU A 211 16.64 -6.60 -26.25
CA GLU A 211 16.30 -7.35 -27.46
C GLU A 211 15.06 -8.25 -27.27
N ASN A 212 14.48 -8.30 -26.07
CA ASN A 212 13.27 -9.07 -25.80
C ASN A 212 12.04 -8.44 -26.46
N ARG A 213 11.70 -8.95 -27.65
CA ARG A 213 10.56 -8.49 -28.46
C ARG A 213 9.23 -8.54 -27.70
N LEU A 214 9.01 -9.54 -26.85
CA LEU A 214 7.76 -9.68 -26.10
C LEU A 214 7.63 -8.57 -25.03
N ALA A 215 8.74 -8.22 -24.37
CA ALA A 215 8.77 -7.11 -23.42
C ALA A 215 8.38 -5.79 -24.10
N CYS A 216 9.00 -5.47 -25.25
CA CYS A 216 8.69 -4.29 -26.04
C CYS A 216 7.21 -4.26 -26.44
N GLN A 217 6.69 -5.35 -27.00
CA GLN A 217 5.29 -5.43 -27.41
C GLN A 217 4.33 -5.21 -26.25
N LEU A 218 4.63 -5.73 -25.05
CA LEU A 218 3.80 -5.52 -23.88
C LEU A 218 3.81 -4.05 -23.44
N LEU A 219 4.98 -3.40 -23.42
CA LEU A 219 5.09 -1.98 -23.09
C LEU A 219 4.19 -1.13 -23.99
N TYR A 220 4.24 -1.37 -25.30
CA TYR A 220 3.40 -0.66 -26.28
C TYR A 220 1.90 -0.93 -26.11
N ARG A 221 1.52 -2.20 -25.87
CA ARG A 221 0.10 -2.54 -25.61
C ARG A 221 -0.43 -1.91 -24.32
N ILE A 222 0.44 -1.60 -23.34
CA ILE A 222 0.03 -1.10 -22.02
C ILE A 222 0.03 0.43 -21.96
N SER A 223 0.85 1.10 -22.76
CA SER A 223 0.85 2.56 -22.88
C SER A 223 -0.34 3.10 -23.68
N ASP A 224 -1.12 2.21 -24.33
CA ASP A 224 -2.23 2.58 -25.23
C ASP A 224 -1.80 3.65 -26.27
N ASP A 225 -0.52 3.65 -26.67
CA ASP A 225 0.03 4.64 -27.61
C ASP A 225 -0.46 4.31 -29.05
N PRO A 226 -1.32 5.15 -29.65
CA PRO A 226 -1.91 4.88 -30.97
C PRO A 226 -0.87 4.86 -32.10
N SER A 227 0.37 5.32 -31.84
CA SER A 227 1.48 5.26 -32.78
C SER A 227 1.92 3.82 -33.13
N TYR A 228 1.39 2.81 -32.41
CA TYR A 228 1.77 1.41 -32.56
C TYR A 228 0.53 0.49 -32.56
N GLY A 229 -0.17 0.44 -33.70
CA GLY A 229 -1.29 -0.49 -33.92
C GLY A 229 -0.86 -1.97 -33.98
N PRO A 230 -1.76 -2.93 -33.71
CA PRO A 230 -1.46 -4.36 -33.51
C PRO A 230 -0.86 -5.12 -34.72
N ASP A 231 -0.72 -4.48 -35.89
CA ASP A 231 -0.13 -5.06 -37.09
C ASP A 231 1.42 -4.99 -37.10
N HIS A 232 2.07 -5.60 -36.11
CA HIS A 232 3.55 -5.71 -36.02
C HIS A 232 4.20 -6.72 -36.95
N LYS A 233 3.60 -7.00 -38.12
CA LYS A 233 4.34 -7.67 -39.20
C LYS A 233 5.34 -6.73 -39.92
N ALA A 234 5.44 -5.46 -39.50
CA ALA A 234 6.27 -4.45 -40.17
C ALA A 234 7.29 -3.72 -39.28
N ILE A 235 8.13 -4.43 -38.50
CA ILE A 235 9.41 -3.84 -38.02
C ILE A 235 10.32 -3.43 -39.22
N ASN A 236 9.95 -3.79 -40.45
CA ASN A 236 10.58 -3.32 -41.67
C ASN A 236 10.02 -2.01 -42.26
N ARG A 237 9.07 -1.30 -41.62
CA ARG A 237 8.68 0.04 -42.09
C ARG A 237 8.52 1.02 -40.94
N GLY A 238 9.58 1.81 -40.70
CA GLY A 238 9.52 2.96 -39.80
C GLY A 238 10.85 3.51 -39.27
N GLY A 239 11.93 3.51 -40.07
CA GLY A 239 13.07 4.44 -39.96
C GLY A 239 14.00 4.42 -38.74
N LEU A 240 13.58 3.89 -37.60
CA LEU A 240 14.39 3.97 -36.38
C LEU A 240 15.45 2.88 -36.34
N ASN A 241 16.71 3.28 -36.20
CA ASN A 241 17.81 2.36 -35.93
C ASN A 241 17.67 1.74 -34.53
N LYS A 242 18.45 0.69 -34.24
CA LYS A 242 18.39 -0.03 -32.96
C LYS A 242 18.54 0.90 -31.74
N ALA A 243 19.41 1.90 -31.82
CA ALA A 243 19.67 2.83 -30.74
C ALA A 243 18.47 3.79 -30.53
N GLU A 244 17.90 4.32 -31.60
CA GLU A 244 16.73 5.19 -31.55
C GLU A 244 15.51 4.48 -30.94
N HIS A 245 15.31 3.21 -31.32
CA HIS A 245 14.25 2.38 -30.71
C HIS A 245 14.50 2.18 -29.20
N GLN A 246 15.74 1.97 -28.77
CA GLN A 246 16.07 1.82 -27.34
C GLN A 246 15.83 3.12 -26.57
N VAL A 247 16.21 4.27 -27.13
CA VAL A 247 15.96 5.59 -26.54
C VAL A 247 14.46 5.83 -26.40
N TYR A 248 13.67 5.49 -27.43
CA TYR A 248 12.22 5.64 -27.38
C TYR A 248 11.58 4.78 -26.27
N VAL A 249 11.92 3.49 -26.18
CA VAL A 249 11.40 2.61 -25.11
C VAL A 249 11.82 3.11 -23.73
N THR A 250 13.04 3.63 -23.58
CA THR A 250 13.52 4.24 -22.33
C THR A 250 12.66 5.44 -21.94
N ASN A 251 12.39 6.34 -22.88
CA ASN A 251 11.55 7.52 -22.67
C ASN A 251 10.10 7.13 -22.35
N LEU A 252 9.55 6.12 -23.04
CA LEU A 252 8.23 5.58 -22.75
C LEU A 252 8.15 5.04 -21.31
N ILE A 253 9.15 4.27 -20.89
CA ILE A 253 9.21 3.74 -19.51
C ILE A 253 9.27 4.89 -18.50
N ALA A 254 10.10 5.90 -18.74
CA ALA A 254 10.25 7.06 -17.87
C ALA A 254 8.94 7.85 -17.75
N LYS A 255 8.28 8.12 -18.89
CA LYS A 255 6.98 8.80 -18.96
C LYS A 255 5.89 8.05 -18.18
N GLU A 256 5.80 6.74 -18.37
CA GLU A 256 4.82 5.89 -17.70
C GLU A 256 5.05 5.80 -16.18
N ARG A 257 6.31 5.85 -15.74
CA ARG A 257 6.67 5.93 -14.31
C ARG A 257 6.24 7.25 -13.70
N SER A 258 6.49 8.37 -14.38
CA SER A 258 6.22 9.71 -13.86
C SER A 258 4.73 10.11 -13.94
N GLU A 259 4.09 9.95 -15.09
CA GLU A 259 2.73 10.43 -15.34
C GLU A 259 1.67 9.48 -14.78
N ASN A 260 1.88 8.17 -14.90
CA ASN A 260 0.88 7.16 -14.52
C ASN A 260 1.17 6.49 -13.17
N GLY A 261 2.20 6.96 -12.44
CA GLY A 261 2.60 6.42 -11.13
C GLY A 261 2.98 4.94 -11.17
N ARG A 262 3.36 4.41 -12.35
CA ARG A 262 3.72 3.01 -12.53
C ARG A 262 5.14 2.76 -12.01
N GLY A 263 5.30 2.78 -10.68
CA GLY A 263 6.61 2.61 -10.02
C GLY A 263 7.35 1.32 -10.40
N GLU A 264 8.60 1.16 -9.97
CA GLU A 264 9.48 0.06 -10.42
C GLU A 264 9.17 -1.30 -9.78
N LEU A 265 9.61 -2.37 -10.44
CA LEU A 265 9.67 -3.69 -9.80
C LEU A 265 10.93 -3.75 -8.92
N SER A 266 10.74 -3.69 -7.60
CA SER A 266 11.87 -3.71 -6.67
C SER A 266 12.66 -5.01 -6.74
N GLU A 267 13.97 -4.93 -6.45
CA GLU A 267 14.87 -6.08 -6.46
C GLU A 267 14.38 -7.20 -5.52
N LYS A 268 13.85 -6.84 -4.34
CA LYS A 268 13.22 -7.81 -3.41
C LYS A 268 12.06 -8.57 -4.05
N LYS A 269 11.22 -7.91 -4.87
CA LYS A 269 10.13 -8.58 -5.59
C LYS A 269 10.66 -9.43 -6.74
N LEU A 270 11.72 -8.99 -7.41
CA LEU A 270 12.41 -9.78 -8.44
C LEU A 270 12.96 -11.08 -7.84
N GLN A 271 13.65 -10.99 -6.70
CA GLN A 271 14.15 -12.15 -5.95
C GLN A 271 13.01 -13.09 -5.53
N LEU A 272 11.88 -12.56 -5.06
CA LEU A 272 10.72 -13.39 -4.73
C LEU A 272 10.13 -14.12 -5.94
N ILE A 273 10.15 -13.53 -7.13
CA ILE A 273 9.70 -14.18 -8.36
C ILE A 273 10.62 -15.37 -8.70
N PHE A 274 11.93 -15.18 -8.58
CA PHE A 274 12.94 -16.19 -8.95
C PHE A 274 13.46 -17.02 -7.77
N ASN A 275 12.82 -16.95 -6.61
CA ASN A 275 13.16 -17.80 -5.48
C ASN A 275 12.84 -19.26 -5.85
N GLU A 276 13.75 -20.19 -5.55
CA GLU A 276 13.58 -21.63 -5.80
C GLU A 276 12.29 -22.19 -5.17
N GLN A 277 11.81 -21.59 -4.08
CA GLN A 277 10.55 -21.98 -3.44
C GLN A 277 9.29 -21.49 -4.19
N ASN A 278 9.44 -20.65 -5.22
CA ASN A 278 8.33 -20.13 -6.01
C ASN A 278 7.91 -21.12 -7.11
N THR A 279 6.88 -21.92 -6.80
CA THR A 279 6.33 -22.98 -7.66
C THR A 279 5.84 -22.49 -9.03
N ILE A 280 5.52 -21.21 -9.19
CA ILE A 280 5.06 -20.62 -10.45
C ILE A 280 6.17 -20.58 -11.50
N VAL A 281 7.43 -20.37 -11.08
CA VAL A 281 8.59 -20.36 -11.98
C VAL A 281 9.14 -21.77 -12.18
N HIS A 282 9.15 -22.59 -11.14
CA HIS A 282 9.69 -23.96 -11.22
C HIS A 282 8.93 -24.88 -12.20
N ASN A 283 7.61 -24.80 -12.27
CA ASN A 283 6.83 -25.55 -13.28
C ASN A 283 7.14 -25.12 -14.73
N LYS A 284 7.80 -23.97 -14.93
CA LYS A 284 8.22 -23.47 -16.24
C LYS A 284 9.67 -23.82 -16.56
N ASP A 285 10.54 -23.86 -15.55
CA ASP A 285 11.93 -24.31 -15.68
C ASP A 285 12.03 -25.78 -16.08
N GLU A 286 11.10 -26.64 -15.64
CA GLU A 286 10.98 -28.01 -16.17
C GLU A 286 10.74 -28.00 -17.68
N GLY A 287 9.84 -27.13 -18.16
CA GLY A 287 9.57 -26.96 -19.59
C GLY A 287 10.73 -26.35 -20.39
N VAL A 288 11.55 -25.48 -19.78
CA VAL A 288 12.75 -24.93 -20.42
C VAL A 288 13.88 -25.96 -20.44
N LYS A 289 14.12 -26.69 -19.34
CA LYS A 289 15.07 -27.82 -19.30
C LYS A 289 14.74 -28.86 -20.37
N ASP A 290 13.46 -29.18 -20.56
CA ASP A 290 13.02 -30.10 -21.62
C ASP A 290 13.24 -29.57 -23.04
N LYS A 291 13.15 -28.24 -23.25
CA LYS A 291 13.46 -27.62 -24.55
C LYS A 291 14.96 -27.59 -24.81
N VAL A 292 15.77 -27.25 -23.81
CA VAL A 292 17.24 -27.25 -23.90
C VAL A 292 17.75 -28.67 -24.16
N LYS A 293 17.21 -29.67 -23.44
CA LYS A 293 17.54 -31.09 -23.65
C LYS A 293 17.20 -31.56 -25.06
N ARG A 294 16.04 -31.15 -25.60
CA ARG A 294 15.68 -31.43 -27.01
C ARG A 294 16.68 -30.81 -28.00
N TYR A 295 17.08 -29.56 -27.78
CA TYR A 295 18.04 -28.88 -28.66
C TYR A 295 19.42 -29.55 -28.66
N TYR A 296 19.94 -29.94 -27.49
CA TYR A 296 21.21 -30.69 -27.40
C TYR A 296 21.12 -32.03 -28.12
N ASN A 297 20.02 -32.78 -27.94
CA ASN A 297 19.80 -34.04 -28.64
C ASN A 297 19.75 -33.85 -30.17
N GLU A 298 19.13 -32.78 -30.66
CA GLU A 298 19.12 -32.45 -32.09
C GLU A 298 20.52 -32.14 -32.63
N LEU A 299 21.32 -31.36 -31.89
CA LEU A 299 22.71 -31.07 -32.26
C LEU A 299 23.57 -32.33 -32.29
N GLU A 300 23.43 -33.20 -31.30
CA GLU A 300 24.16 -34.47 -31.21
C GLU A 300 23.77 -35.41 -32.36
N ASN A 301 22.47 -35.53 -32.67
CA ASN A 301 21.98 -36.30 -33.81
C ASN A 301 22.54 -35.75 -35.14
N LYS A 302 22.59 -34.42 -35.28
CA LYS A 302 23.15 -33.77 -36.48
C LYS A 302 24.64 -34.04 -36.59
N ALA A 303 25.41 -33.93 -35.50
CA ALA A 303 26.83 -34.25 -35.47
C ALA A 303 27.11 -35.71 -35.82
N ASN A 304 26.30 -36.65 -35.31
CA ASN A 304 26.41 -38.07 -35.62
C ASN A 304 26.06 -38.38 -37.09
N SER A 305 25.07 -37.69 -37.66
CA SER A 305 24.73 -37.82 -39.08
C SER A 305 25.86 -37.34 -40.00
N LEU A 306 26.57 -36.28 -39.60
CA LEU A 306 27.72 -35.75 -40.33
C LEU A 306 28.91 -36.70 -40.25
N LYS A 307 29.20 -37.27 -39.06
CA LYS A 307 30.24 -38.30 -38.90
C LYS A 307 29.98 -39.51 -39.81
N LYS A 308 28.75 -40.04 -39.84
CA LYS A 308 28.40 -41.17 -40.73
C LYS A 308 28.60 -40.86 -42.22
N LYS A 309 28.26 -39.64 -42.67
CA LYS A 309 28.49 -39.22 -44.06
C LYS A 309 29.97 -39.14 -44.43
N VAL A 310 30.84 -38.78 -43.47
CA VAL A 310 32.29 -38.71 -43.68
C VAL A 310 32.92 -40.10 -43.70
N THR A 311 32.48 -41.01 -42.83
CA THR A 311 33.05 -42.36 -42.73
C THR A 311 32.54 -43.35 -43.78
N GLY A 312 31.33 -43.15 -44.32
CA GLY A 312 30.72 -44.03 -45.34
C GLY A 312 31.14 -43.75 -46.79
N ARG A 313 32.13 -42.88 -47.03
CA ARG A 313 32.69 -42.58 -48.35
C ARG A 313 34.07 -43.21 -48.59
N LYS A 314 34.46 -44.19 -47.78
CA LYS A 314 35.66 -45.00 -47.99
C LYS A 314 35.30 -46.35 -48.58
#